data_AF-A0AAN5SFH0-F1
#
_entry.id   AF-A0AAN5SFH0-F1
#
_cell.length_a   1.000
_cell.length_b   1.000
_cell.length_c   1.000
_cell.angle_alpha   90.00
_cell.angle_beta   90.00
_cell.angle_gamma   90.00
#
_symmetry.space_group_name_H-M   'P 1'
#
loop_
_entity.id
_entity.type
_entity.pdbx_description
1 polymer ?
#
loop_
_entity_poly.entity_id
_entity_poly.type
_entity_poly.pdbx_seq_one_letter_code
_entity_poly.pdbx_strand_id
1 'polypeptide(L)'
;MFLSTKVHKIADYLSLILLLGLSIITIIYLQDLGIVGKLLTLVLMSGAIRISYFWFLQKLKVWLKPNAKKAKEQIKTRAKIEPTQTLDLQQYLITDLKNQASQLFRVAIQSKKLNRVEIINIRDYLKNNVNDPTLKNKQVKNEAHFIYSYLKSEYIDENTLNCVIKNIFIFANKKTA
;
A
#
# COMPACT_ATOMS: atom_id res chain seq x y z
N MET A 1 14.75 -1.55 -31.77
CA MET A 1 14.35 -2.48 -30.67
C MET A 1 14.84 -3.93 -30.85
N PHE A 2 15.44 -4.31 -31.99
CA PHE A 2 15.82 -5.71 -32.29
C PHE A 2 17.23 -6.17 -31.85
N LEU A 3 18.12 -5.25 -31.44
CA LEU A 3 19.51 -5.60 -31.10
C LEU A 3 19.67 -6.18 -29.68
N SER A 4 18.92 -5.65 -28.71
CA SER A 4 19.07 -6.01 -27.29
C SER A 4 18.68 -7.46 -26.98
N THR A 5 17.71 -8.01 -27.71
CA THR A 5 17.22 -9.39 -27.50
C THR A 5 18.18 -10.44 -28.06
N LYS A 6 18.96 -10.12 -29.10
CA LYS A 6 19.97 -11.03 -29.65
C LYS A 6 21.18 -11.17 -28.72
N VAL A 7 21.66 -10.06 -28.17
CA VAL A 7 22.83 -10.06 -27.26
C VAL A 7 22.54 -10.83 -25.97
N HIS A 8 21.34 -10.70 -25.41
CA HIS A 8 20.95 -11.48 -24.23
C HIS A 8 20.87 -12.99 -24.50
N LYS A 9 20.34 -13.40 -25.67
CA LYS A 9 20.30 -14.82 -26.05
C LYS A 9 21.70 -15.41 -26.26
N ILE A 10 22.63 -14.64 -26.83
CA ILE A 10 24.01 -15.09 -27.06
C ILE A 10 24.77 -15.24 -25.75
N ALA A 11 24.58 -14.31 -24.80
CA ALA A 11 25.17 -14.39 -23.47
C ALA A 11 24.64 -15.59 -22.66
N ASP A 12 23.34 -15.87 -22.73
CA ASP A 12 22.74 -17.05 -22.09
C ASP A 12 23.29 -18.35 -22.72
N TYR A 13 23.48 -18.40 -24.05
CA TYR A 13 24.03 -19.57 -24.74
C TYR A 13 25.51 -19.81 -24.39
N LEU A 14 26.31 -18.74 -24.33
CA LEU A 14 27.70 -18.80 -23.87
C LEU A 14 27.80 -19.24 -22.41
N SER A 15 26.91 -18.75 -21.55
CA SER A 15 26.86 -19.17 -20.14
C SER A 15 26.46 -20.64 -19.99
N LEU A 16 25.54 -21.14 -20.83
CA LEU A 16 25.14 -22.55 -20.85
C LEU A 16 26.27 -23.46 -21.34
N ILE A 17 26.97 -23.07 -22.41
CA ILE A 17 28.13 -23.81 -22.93
C ILE A 17 29.26 -23.84 -21.90
N LEU A 18 29.52 -22.71 -21.21
CA LEU A 18 30.51 -22.65 -20.16
C LEU A 18 30.15 -23.57 -18.98
N LEU A 19 28.88 -23.58 -18.58
CA LEU A 19 28.37 -24.42 -17.49
C LEU A 19 28.45 -25.91 -17.84
N LEU A 20 28.04 -26.28 -19.06
CA LEU A 20 28.09 -27.66 -19.54
C LEU A 20 29.55 -28.14 -19.68
N GLY A 21 30.43 -27.33 -20.26
CA GLY A 21 31.85 -27.64 -20.37
C GLY A 21 32.51 -27.86 -19.01
N LEU A 22 32.26 -26.96 -18.04
CA LEU A 22 32.76 -27.11 -16.67
C LEU A 22 32.19 -28.36 -15.99
N SER A 23 30.90 -28.66 -16.17
CA SER A 23 30.30 -29.86 -15.58
C SER A 23 30.90 -31.15 -16.14
N ILE A 24 31.14 -31.22 -17.45
CA ILE A 24 31.73 -32.40 -18.10
C ILE A 24 33.18 -32.59 -17.66
N ILE A 25 33.98 -31.51 -17.62
CA ILE A 25 35.35 -31.54 -17.10
C ILE A 25 35.36 -31.99 -15.64
N THR A 26 34.43 -31.49 -14.82
CA THR A 26 34.32 -31.85 -13.41
C THR A 26 33.92 -33.32 -13.24
N ILE A 27 33.01 -33.85 -14.07
CA ILE A 27 32.59 -35.27 -14.04
C ILE A 27 33.76 -36.19 -14.46
N ILE A 28 34.49 -35.83 -15.52
CA ILE A 28 35.67 -36.59 -15.97
C ILE A 28 36.76 -36.59 -14.89
N TYR A 29 37.01 -35.45 -14.25
CA TYR A 29 37.95 -35.37 -13.12
C TYR A 29 37.46 -36.10 -11.86
N LEU A 30 36.15 -36.18 -11.62
CA LEU A 30 35.58 -36.84 -10.43
C LEU A 30 35.67 -38.37 -10.52
N GLN A 31 35.65 -38.91 -11.74
CA GLN A 31 35.69 -40.35 -11.98
C GLN A 31 37.09 -40.95 -11.73
N ASP A 32 38.14 -40.12 -11.74
CA ASP A 32 39.54 -40.55 -11.63
C ASP A 32 40.25 -40.13 -10.32
N LEU A 33 39.54 -39.53 -9.35
CA LEU A 33 40.17 -39.07 -8.09
C LEU A 33 39.66 -39.77 -6.83
N GLY A 34 40.64 -40.21 -6.02
CA GLY A 34 40.46 -40.60 -4.63
C GLY A 34 40.01 -39.44 -3.71
N ILE A 35 40.02 -39.67 -2.39
CA ILE A 35 39.45 -38.80 -1.35
C ILE A 35 39.79 -37.29 -1.50
N VAL A 36 40.97 -36.96 -2.02
CA VAL A 36 41.43 -35.59 -2.24
C VAL A 36 40.62 -34.86 -3.33
N GLY A 37 40.20 -35.56 -4.40
CA GLY A 37 39.35 -34.97 -5.43
C GLY A 37 37.93 -34.70 -4.97
N LYS A 38 37.38 -35.56 -4.09
CA LYS A 38 36.06 -35.35 -3.47
C LYS A 38 36.03 -34.06 -2.65
N LEU A 39 37.09 -33.78 -1.89
CA LEU A 39 37.27 -32.53 -1.16
C LEU A 39 37.35 -31.32 -2.11
N LEU A 40 38.13 -31.44 -3.19
CA LEU A 40 38.24 -30.36 -4.19
C LEU A 40 36.89 -30.07 -4.88
N THR A 41 36.11 -31.09 -5.20
CA THR A 41 34.77 -30.91 -5.77
C THR A 41 33.74 -30.34 -4.80
N LEU A 42 33.87 -30.60 -3.50
CA LEU A 42 33.07 -29.94 -2.47
C LEU A 42 33.33 -28.44 -2.44
N VAL A 43 34.61 -28.04 -2.55
CA VAL A 43 35.00 -26.63 -2.61
C VAL A 43 34.46 -25.97 -3.88
N LEU A 44 34.59 -26.62 -5.04
CA LEU A 44 34.05 -26.11 -6.31
C LEU A 44 32.51 -26.02 -6.30
N MET A 45 31.82 -27.02 -5.75
CA MET A 45 30.36 -26.99 -5.57
C MET A 45 29.93 -25.86 -4.65
N SER A 46 30.67 -25.60 -3.57
CA SER A 46 30.36 -24.48 -2.66
C SER A 46 30.47 -23.12 -3.36
N GLY A 47 31.47 -22.96 -4.23
CA GLY A 47 31.62 -21.77 -5.07
C GLY A 47 30.49 -21.64 -6.09
N ALA A 48 30.16 -22.74 -6.78
CA ALA A 48 29.08 -22.79 -7.76
C ALA A 48 27.71 -22.46 -7.13
N ILE A 49 27.43 -22.91 -5.91
CA ILE A 49 26.20 -22.59 -5.17
C ILE A 49 26.11 -21.07 -4.91
N ARG A 50 27.21 -20.43 -4.49
CA ARG A 50 27.23 -18.98 -4.25
C ARG A 50 27.01 -18.17 -5.53
N ILE A 51 27.63 -18.59 -6.63
CA ILE A 51 27.48 -17.96 -7.95
C ILE A 51 26.05 -18.14 -8.46
N SER A 52 25.49 -19.36 -8.34
CA SER A 52 24.11 -19.67 -8.72
C SER A 52 23.10 -18.85 -7.89
N TYR A 53 23.31 -18.73 -6.58
CA TYR A 53 22.48 -17.92 -5.69
C TYR A 53 22.51 -16.45 -6.07
N PHE A 54 23.69 -15.90 -6.36
CA PHE A 54 23.84 -14.52 -6.80
C PHE A 54 23.17 -14.26 -8.15
N TRP A 55 23.33 -15.18 -9.11
CA TRP A 55 22.67 -15.11 -10.41
C TRP A 55 21.15 -15.18 -10.30
N PHE A 56 20.63 -16.09 -9.44
CA PHE A 56 19.20 -16.22 -9.18
C PHE A 56 18.61 -14.95 -8.56
N LEU A 57 19.28 -14.36 -7.56
CA LEU A 57 18.86 -13.09 -6.96
C LEU A 57 18.90 -11.93 -7.95
N GLN A 58 19.91 -11.87 -8.82
CA GLN A 58 19.95 -10.85 -9.88
C GLN A 58 18.79 -11.03 -10.86
N LYS A 59 18.50 -12.26 -11.30
CA LYS A 59 17.40 -12.53 -12.22
C LYS A 59 16.04 -12.20 -11.60
N LEU A 60 15.84 -12.52 -10.32
CA LEU A 60 14.66 -12.14 -9.54
C LEU A 60 14.52 -10.62 -9.46
N LYS A 61 15.61 -9.89 -9.16
CA LYS A 61 15.62 -8.42 -9.08
C LYS A 61 15.31 -7.78 -10.43
N VAL A 62 15.78 -8.37 -11.54
CA VAL A 62 15.46 -7.96 -12.91
C VAL A 62 14.02 -8.32 -13.29
N TRP A 63 13.43 -9.39 -12.73
CA TRP A 63 12.05 -9.77 -12.98
C TRP A 63 11.03 -8.95 -12.14
N LEU A 64 11.42 -8.52 -10.94
CA LEU A 64 10.64 -7.64 -10.06
C LEU A 64 10.66 -6.16 -10.51
N LYS A 65 11.77 -5.69 -11.12
CA LYS A 65 11.90 -4.31 -11.60
C LYS A 65 10.96 -3.86 -12.76
N PRO A 66 10.58 -4.68 -13.75
CA PRO A 66 9.71 -4.24 -14.85
C PRO A 66 8.29 -3.94 -14.39
N ASN A 67 7.80 -4.61 -13.33
CA ASN A 67 6.49 -4.31 -12.75
C ASN A 67 6.48 -2.97 -12.00
N ALA A 68 7.60 -2.56 -11.39
CA ALA A 68 7.70 -1.27 -10.73
C ALA A 68 7.75 -0.09 -11.73
N LYS A 69 8.40 -0.26 -12.89
CA LYS A 69 8.38 0.76 -13.96
C LYS A 69 7.05 0.83 -14.69
N LYS A 70 6.42 -0.31 -15.00
CA LYS A 70 5.07 -0.35 -15.60
C LYS A 70 3.98 0.15 -14.66
N ALA A 71 4.08 -0.11 -13.35
CA ALA A 71 3.19 0.48 -12.35
C ALA A 71 3.35 2.00 -12.27
N LYS A 72 4.60 2.52 -12.32
CA LYS A 72 4.86 3.97 -12.34
C LYS A 72 4.44 4.65 -13.64
N GLU A 73 4.57 3.98 -14.79
CA GLU A 73 4.03 4.47 -16.06
C GLU A 73 2.51 4.44 -16.06
N GLN A 74 1.85 3.36 -15.62
CA GLN A 74 0.39 3.32 -15.48
C GLN A 74 -0.15 4.40 -14.52
N ILE A 75 0.59 4.77 -13.48
CA ILE A 75 0.24 5.91 -12.61
C ILE A 75 0.39 7.25 -13.37
N LYS A 76 1.36 7.37 -14.29
CA LYS A 76 1.60 8.60 -15.07
C LYS A 76 0.66 8.74 -16.28
N THR A 77 0.23 7.64 -16.91
CA THR A 77 -0.74 7.66 -18.03
C THR A 77 -2.20 7.69 -17.56
N ARG A 78 -2.52 7.23 -16.34
CA ARG A 78 -3.86 7.42 -15.72
C ARG A 78 -4.16 8.87 -15.35
N ALA A 79 -3.17 9.75 -15.29
CA ALA A 79 -3.40 11.18 -15.05
C ALA A 79 -3.98 11.92 -16.27
N LYS A 80 -4.13 11.27 -17.43
CA LYS A 80 -4.53 11.95 -18.68
C LYS A 80 -5.80 11.43 -19.34
N ILE A 81 -6.51 10.47 -18.74
CA ILE A 81 -7.71 9.88 -19.35
C ILE A 81 -8.80 9.68 -18.28
N GLU A 82 -9.93 10.35 -18.53
CA GLU A 82 -11.29 10.17 -17.99
C GLU A 82 -11.72 10.90 -16.70
N PRO A 83 -12.66 11.88 -16.79
CA PRO A 83 -13.25 12.58 -15.66
C PRO A 83 -14.36 11.77 -14.94
N THR A 84 -14.50 10.48 -15.22
CA THR A 84 -15.60 9.64 -14.70
C THR A 84 -15.15 8.72 -13.56
N GLN A 85 -13.90 8.26 -13.52
CA GLN A 85 -13.38 7.41 -12.42
C GLN A 85 -12.98 8.20 -11.16
N THR A 86 -12.70 9.50 -11.29
CA THR A 86 -12.35 10.36 -10.15
C THR A 86 -13.54 10.62 -9.23
N LEU A 87 -14.75 10.73 -9.79
CA LEU A 87 -15.98 10.95 -9.01
C LEU A 87 -16.30 9.77 -8.10
N ASP A 88 -16.23 8.54 -8.63
CA ASP A 88 -16.51 7.32 -7.88
C ASP A 88 -15.45 7.08 -6.77
N LEU A 89 -14.17 7.31 -7.08
CA LEU A 89 -13.10 7.21 -6.09
C LEU A 89 -13.22 8.30 -4.99
N GLN A 90 -13.59 9.52 -5.36
CA GLN A 90 -13.79 10.62 -4.41
C GLN A 90 -15.04 10.39 -3.55
N GLN A 91 -16.13 9.88 -4.13
CA GLN A 91 -17.32 9.46 -3.39
C GLN A 91 -17.02 8.30 -2.44
N TYR A 92 -16.21 7.33 -2.86
CA TYR A 92 -15.73 6.24 -2.02
C TYR A 92 -14.90 6.77 -0.84
N LEU A 93 -13.96 7.68 -1.09
CA LEU A 93 -13.11 8.28 -0.04
C LEU A 93 -13.96 9.07 0.97
N ILE A 94 -14.87 9.91 0.50
CA ILE A 94 -15.78 10.68 1.36
C ILE A 94 -16.66 9.73 2.19
N THR A 95 -17.16 8.64 1.59
CA THR A 95 -17.97 7.64 2.29
C THR A 95 -17.17 6.94 3.38
N ASP A 96 -15.92 6.59 3.10
CA ASP A 96 -15.02 5.98 4.08
C ASP A 96 -14.72 6.94 5.24
N LEU A 97 -14.39 8.20 4.96
CA LEU A 97 -14.21 9.21 6.00
C LEU A 97 -15.48 9.40 6.86
N LYS A 98 -16.67 9.34 6.25
CA LYS A 98 -17.96 9.48 6.99
C LYS A 98 -18.12 8.33 7.99
N ASN A 99 -17.77 7.11 7.56
CA ASN A 99 -17.79 5.94 8.41
C ASN A 99 -16.76 6.05 9.54
N GLN A 100 -15.53 6.47 9.24
CA GLN A 100 -14.50 6.66 10.26
C GLN A 100 -14.90 7.71 11.30
N ALA A 101 -15.39 8.89 10.87
CA ALA A 101 -15.86 9.94 11.77
C ALA A 101 -17.01 9.45 12.67
N SER A 102 -17.97 8.72 12.10
CA SER A 102 -19.10 8.16 12.83
C SER A 102 -18.66 7.12 13.86
N GLN A 103 -17.74 6.22 13.50
CA GLN A 103 -17.21 5.22 14.41
C GLN A 103 -16.39 5.85 15.54
N LEU A 104 -15.50 6.80 15.23
CA LEU A 104 -14.71 7.52 16.22
C LEU A 104 -15.60 8.27 17.21
N PHE A 105 -16.61 8.97 16.72
CA PHE A 105 -17.58 9.65 17.58
C PHE A 105 -18.32 8.64 18.47
N ARG A 106 -18.75 7.50 17.93
CA ARG A 106 -19.41 6.42 18.70
C ARG A 106 -18.54 5.92 19.84
N VAL A 107 -17.30 5.57 19.55
CA VAL A 107 -16.36 5.04 20.52
C VAL A 107 -16.05 6.09 21.59
N ALA A 108 -15.86 7.34 21.20
CA ALA A 108 -15.54 8.43 22.13
C ALA A 108 -16.71 8.79 23.06
N ILE A 109 -17.97 8.66 22.60
CA ILE A 109 -19.16 8.80 23.44
C ILE A 109 -19.31 7.61 24.40
N GLN A 110 -19.21 6.37 23.89
CA GLN A 110 -19.36 5.15 24.69
C GLN A 110 -18.29 5.05 25.79
N SER A 111 -17.06 5.44 25.47
CA SER A 111 -15.95 5.47 26.42
C SER A 111 -15.98 6.66 27.40
N LYS A 112 -17.01 7.53 27.34
CA LYS A 112 -17.11 8.78 28.11
C LYS A 112 -15.89 9.69 27.97
N LYS A 113 -15.13 9.51 26.88
CA LYS A 113 -13.95 10.34 26.57
C LYS A 113 -14.36 11.74 26.15
N LEU A 114 -15.51 11.89 25.49
CA LEU A 114 -16.11 13.19 25.20
C LEU A 114 -16.99 13.70 26.36
N ASN A 115 -16.80 14.95 26.76
CA ASN A 115 -17.67 15.66 27.68
C ASN A 115 -18.80 16.41 26.94
N ARG A 116 -19.88 16.77 27.64
CA ARG A 116 -21.05 17.45 27.04
C ARG A 116 -20.67 18.73 26.28
N VAL A 117 -19.72 19.51 26.79
CA VAL A 117 -19.22 20.74 26.15
C VAL A 117 -18.51 20.43 24.84
N GLU A 118 -17.70 19.37 24.78
CA GLU A 118 -16.97 18.97 23.58
C GLU A 118 -17.93 18.46 22.49
N ILE A 119 -18.99 17.75 22.90
CA ILE A 119 -20.08 17.32 22.01
C ILE A 119 -20.79 18.55 21.42
N ILE A 120 -21.10 19.56 22.25
CA ILE A 120 -21.71 20.82 21.80
C ILE A 120 -20.78 21.56 20.82
N ASN A 121 -19.49 21.61 21.08
CA ASN A 121 -18.52 22.24 20.17
C ASN A 121 -18.48 21.55 18.80
N ILE A 122 -18.48 20.21 18.77
CA ILE A 122 -18.52 19.45 17.50
C ILE A 122 -19.84 19.72 16.76
N ARG A 123 -20.96 19.76 17.50
CA ARG A 123 -22.29 20.05 16.96
C ARG A 123 -22.33 21.44 16.30
N ASP A 124 -21.85 22.46 16.99
CA ASP A 124 -21.89 23.84 16.51
C ASP A 124 -20.93 24.03 15.34
N TYR A 125 -19.78 23.36 15.36
CA TYR A 125 -18.88 23.31 14.20
C TYR A 125 -19.56 22.70 12.97
N LEU A 126 -20.20 21.54 13.10
CA LEU A 126 -20.92 20.91 11.99
C LEU A 126 -22.08 21.79 11.48
N LYS A 127 -22.83 22.41 12.38
CA LYS A 127 -23.95 23.29 12.02
C LYS A 127 -23.51 24.53 11.22
N ASN A 128 -22.35 25.09 11.55
CA ASN A 128 -21.84 26.30 10.90
C ASN A 128 -21.14 26.02 9.56
N ASN A 129 -20.63 24.80 9.36
CA ASN A 129 -19.85 24.45 8.18
C ASN A 129 -20.61 23.56 7.17
N VAL A 130 -21.67 22.86 7.59
CA VAL A 130 -22.49 22.01 6.71
C VAL A 130 -23.82 22.69 6.40
N ASN A 131 -23.98 23.13 5.16
CA ASN A 131 -25.21 23.75 4.68
C ASN A 131 -26.21 22.70 4.18
N ASP A 132 -26.73 21.88 5.09
CA ASP A 132 -27.76 20.88 4.77
C ASP A 132 -29.18 21.42 5.07
N PRO A 133 -30.01 21.70 4.03
CA PRO A 133 -31.38 22.17 4.23
C PRO A 133 -32.28 21.14 4.94
N THR A 134 -31.99 19.84 4.82
CA THR A 134 -32.77 18.76 5.44
C THR A 134 -32.54 18.66 6.95
N LEU A 135 -31.40 19.14 7.43
CA LEU A 135 -31.02 19.10 8.84
C LEU A 135 -31.32 20.40 9.60
N LYS A 136 -31.60 21.52 8.90
CA LYS A 136 -31.95 22.81 9.51
C LYS A 136 -33.25 22.76 10.31
N ASN A 137 -34.24 22.01 9.85
CA ASN A 137 -35.59 21.97 10.44
C ASN A 137 -35.87 20.69 11.26
N LYS A 138 -34.85 19.84 11.45
CA LYS A 138 -35.04 18.54 12.12
C LYS A 138 -35.15 18.74 13.63
N GLN A 139 -36.30 18.41 14.23
CA GLN A 139 -36.40 18.28 15.68
C GLN A 139 -35.52 17.13 16.15
N VAL A 140 -34.58 17.43 17.04
CA VAL A 140 -33.58 16.47 17.51
C VAL A 140 -33.79 16.18 18.99
N LYS A 141 -33.87 14.89 19.33
CA LYS A 141 -34.05 14.42 20.70
C LYS A 141 -32.75 14.42 21.53
N ASN A 142 -31.57 14.44 20.90
CA ASN A 142 -30.27 14.33 21.56
C ASN A 142 -29.14 14.97 20.71
N GLU A 143 -28.17 15.63 21.33
CA GLU A 143 -27.01 16.25 20.68
C GLU A 143 -26.16 15.25 19.88
N ALA A 144 -25.98 14.02 20.38
CA ALA A 144 -25.23 12.99 19.67
C ALA A 144 -25.95 12.55 18.38
N HIS A 145 -27.28 12.43 18.43
CA HIS A 145 -28.11 12.08 17.28
C HIS A 145 -28.06 13.18 16.19
N PHE A 146 -27.92 14.45 16.60
CA PHE A 146 -27.69 15.54 15.68
C PHE A 146 -26.35 15.36 14.93
N ILE A 147 -25.26 15.14 15.65
CA ILE A 147 -23.92 14.99 15.07
C ILE A 147 -23.89 13.82 14.07
N TYR A 148 -24.49 12.67 14.40
CA TYR A 148 -24.60 11.56 13.45
C TYR A 148 -25.39 11.92 12.19
N SER A 149 -26.47 12.70 12.34
CA SER A 149 -27.26 13.13 11.18
C SER A 149 -26.42 14.01 10.26
N TYR A 150 -25.59 14.90 10.81
CA TYR A 150 -24.67 15.75 10.04
C TYR A 150 -23.53 14.96 9.39
N LEU A 151 -22.95 13.98 10.09
CA LEU A 151 -21.91 13.12 9.54
C LEU A 151 -22.42 12.25 8.37
N LYS A 152 -23.73 11.94 8.35
CA LYS A 152 -24.39 11.21 7.25
C LYS A 152 -24.89 12.12 6.12
N SER A 153 -24.85 13.45 6.30
CA SER A 153 -25.30 14.41 5.28
C SER A 153 -24.58 14.19 3.95
N GLU A 154 -25.28 14.40 2.84
CA GLU A 154 -24.68 14.39 1.51
C GLU A 154 -23.85 15.66 1.25
N TYR A 155 -24.18 16.76 1.93
CA TYR A 155 -23.61 18.10 1.72
C TYR A 155 -22.35 18.37 2.55
N ILE A 156 -21.85 17.39 3.30
CA ILE A 156 -20.61 17.54 4.06
C ILE A 156 -19.40 17.37 3.15
N ASP A 157 -18.50 18.35 3.19
CA ASP A 157 -17.24 18.33 2.46
C ASP A 157 -16.16 17.56 3.23
N GLU A 158 -15.13 17.13 2.48
CA GLU A 158 -14.01 16.37 3.03
C GLU A 158 -13.21 17.17 4.09
N ASN A 159 -13.06 18.49 3.93
CA ASN A 159 -12.28 19.32 4.85
C ASN A 159 -12.96 19.43 6.21
N THR A 160 -14.28 19.68 6.22
CA THR A 160 -15.10 19.71 7.44
C THR A 160 -15.04 18.35 8.15
N LEU A 161 -15.14 17.25 7.39
CA LEU A 161 -15.11 15.91 7.94
C LEU A 161 -13.75 15.57 8.58
N ASN A 162 -12.65 15.90 7.90
CA ASN A 162 -11.29 15.78 8.43
C ASN A 162 -11.08 16.61 9.70
N CYS A 163 -11.61 17.83 9.74
CA CYS A 163 -11.53 18.68 10.92
C CYS A 163 -12.30 18.07 12.12
N VAL A 164 -13.48 17.53 11.87
CA VAL A 164 -14.29 16.85 12.91
C VAL A 164 -13.56 15.61 13.45
N ILE A 165 -12.97 14.79 12.58
CA ILE A 165 -12.16 13.64 12.98
C ILE A 165 -11.00 14.08 13.89
N LYS A 166 -10.25 15.11 13.48
CA LYS A 166 -9.13 15.65 14.28
C LYS A 166 -9.61 16.17 15.63
N ASN A 167 -10.70 16.93 15.67
CA ASN A 167 -11.25 17.46 16.92
C ASN A 167 -11.70 16.35 17.87
N ILE A 168 -12.40 15.33 17.36
CA ILE A 168 -12.80 14.14 18.16
C ILE A 168 -11.56 13.45 18.72
N PHE A 169 -10.52 13.25 17.90
CA PHE A 169 -9.29 12.60 18.33
C PHE A 169 -8.55 13.40 19.41
N ILE A 170 -8.45 14.73 19.26
CA ILE A 170 -7.85 15.62 20.25
C ILE A 170 -8.63 15.56 21.57
N PHE A 171 -9.95 15.73 21.54
CA PHE A 171 -10.78 15.68 22.75
C PHE A 171 -10.73 14.31 23.43
N ALA A 172 -10.74 13.22 22.65
CA ALA A 172 -10.68 11.88 23.19
C ALA A 172 -9.33 11.56 23.87
N ASN A 173 -8.23 12.15 23.39
CA ASN A 173 -6.89 11.92 23.93
C ASN A 173 -6.45 12.94 24.98
N LYS A 174 -7.12 14.09 25.08
CA LYS A 174 -6.84 15.11 26.10
C LYS A 174 -7.04 14.58 27.53
N LYS A 175 -7.83 13.53 27.72
CA LYS A 175 -8.06 12.87 29.01
C LYS A 175 -7.06 11.76 29.36
N THR A 176 -6.15 11.42 28.44
CA THR A 176 -5.10 10.40 28.65
C THR A 176 -3.73 11.01 28.98
N ALA A 177 -3.63 12.33 29.10
CA ALA A 177 -2.47 13.07 29.60
C ALA A 177 -2.83 13.72 30.94
#